data_AF-A0A3M1U5D1-F1
#
_entry.id   AF-A0A3M1U5D1-F1
#
_cell.length_a   1.000
_cell.length_b   1.000
_cell.length_c   1.000
_cell.angle_alpha   90.00
_cell.angle_beta   90.00
_cell.angle_gamma   90.00
#
_symmetry.space_group_name_H-M   'P 1'
#
loop_
_entity.id
_entity.type
_entity.pdbx_description
1 polymer ?
#
loop_
_entity_poly.entity_id
_entity_poly.type
_entity_poly.pdbx_seq_one_letter_code
_entity_poly.pdbx_strand_id
1 'polypeptide(L)'
;MKRITNPDRKAAMLFTLPALSADAEVRHAFFEGLRQAENRRKEPWVLTALRYLHHPLRAQDSEQYILPSLQMVREIQQTGGIFFPKAWVQRTLYGHRSAAAARTVIHFIEHLPADYPPKLKNKILQAADLLLRKVRISGQYNALPDA
;
A
#
# COMPACT_ATOMS: atom_id res chain seq x y z
N MET A 1 -13.32 -24.23 -0.71
CA MET A 1 -11.96 -24.76 -0.39
C MET A 1 -11.67 -26.14 -0.99
N LYS A 2 -12.64 -27.06 -1.12
CA LYS A 2 -12.41 -28.45 -1.60
C LYS A 2 -11.92 -28.60 -3.06
N ARG A 3 -11.95 -27.54 -3.88
CA ARG A 3 -11.53 -27.57 -5.30
C ARG A 3 -10.06 -27.19 -5.53
N ILE A 4 -9.36 -26.66 -4.53
CA ILE A 4 -7.92 -26.33 -4.63
C ILE A 4 -7.13 -27.49 -4.03
N THR A 5 -6.52 -28.30 -4.89
CA THR A 5 -5.74 -29.48 -4.49
C THR A 5 -4.31 -29.12 -4.09
N ASN A 6 -3.76 -28.03 -4.64
CA ASN A 6 -2.41 -27.56 -4.29
C ASN A 6 -2.41 -26.87 -2.90
N PRO A 7 -1.63 -27.37 -1.93
CA PRO A 7 -1.63 -26.84 -0.56
C PRO A 7 -1.13 -25.40 -0.47
N ASP A 8 -0.14 -25.01 -1.26
CA ASP A 8 0.39 -23.63 -1.27
C ASP A 8 -0.63 -22.63 -1.81
N ARG A 9 -1.35 -22.99 -2.87
CA ARG A 9 -2.43 -22.13 -3.40
C ARG A 9 -3.56 -21.97 -2.38
N LYS A 10 -3.87 -23.03 -1.63
CA LYS A 10 -4.85 -22.98 -0.54
C LYS A 10 -4.37 -22.06 0.58
N ALA A 11 -3.11 -22.17 0.99
CA ALA A 11 -2.51 -21.29 2.00
C ALA A 11 -2.46 -19.82 1.55
N ALA A 12 -2.08 -19.55 0.31
CA ALA A 12 -2.09 -18.21 -0.27
C ALA A 12 -3.49 -17.60 -0.29
N MET A 13 -4.50 -18.40 -0.63
CA MET A 13 -5.89 -17.96 -0.59
C MET A 13 -6.32 -17.66 0.86
N LEU A 14 -6.06 -18.57 1.80
CA LEU A 14 -6.36 -18.34 3.23
C LEU A 14 -5.71 -17.06 3.76
N PHE A 15 -4.46 -16.80 3.39
CA PHE A 15 -3.75 -15.57 3.76
C PHE A 15 -4.41 -14.30 3.20
N THR A 16 -4.89 -14.34 1.95
CA THR A 16 -5.42 -13.15 1.25
C THR A 16 -6.90 -12.88 1.53
N LEU A 17 -7.65 -13.88 2.01
CA LEU A 17 -9.10 -13.79 2.27
C LEU A 17 -9.50 -12.64 3.22
N PRO A 18 -8.81 -12.39 4.35
CA PRO A 18 -9.16 -11.30 5.25
C PRO A 18 -9.18 -9.92 4.56
N ALA A 19 -8.26 -9.66 3.62
CA ALA A 19 -8.23 -8.43 2.84
C ALA A 19 -9.47 -8.24 1.93
N LEU A 20 -10.17 -9.32 1.60
CA LEU A 20 -11.41 -9.34 0.82
C LEU A 20 -12.67 -9.30 1.67
N SER A 21 -12.58 -9.41 2.99
CA SER A 21 -13.74 -9.43 3.89
C SER A 21 -14.67 -8.24 3.67
N ALA A 22 -15.98 -8.47 3.78
CA ALA A 22 -16.98 -7.42 3.79
C ALA A 22 -16.89 -6.60 5.09
N ASP A 23 -16.50 -7.24 6.18
CA ASP A 23 -16.27 -6.61 7.49
C ASP A 23 -14.99 -5.75 7.46
N ALA A 24 -15.13 -4.47 7.83
CA ALA A 24 -14.02 -3.52 7.88
C ALA A 24 -13.01 -3.85 8.98
N GLU A 25 -13.46 -4.37 10.13
CA GLU A 25 -12.59 -4.69 11.25
C GLU A 25 -11.68 -5.88 10.92
N VAL A 26 -12.21 -6.87 10.18
CA VAL A 26 -11.40 -7.99 9.67
C VAL A 26 -10.30 -7.50 8.72
N ARG A 27 -10.61 -6.52 7.86
CA ARG A 27 -9.60 -5.91 6.97
C ARG A 27 -8.57 -5.10 7.76
N HIS A 28 -9.01 -4.37 8.76
CA HIS A 28 -8.15 -3.57 9.62
C HIS A 28 -7.18 -4.45 10.42
N ALA A 29 -7.68 -5.48 11.10
CA ALA A 29 -6.86 -6.45 11.82
C ALA A 29 -5.85 -7.14 10.90
N PHE A 30 -6.25 -7.48 9.66
CA PHE A 30 -5.34 -8.01 8.66
C PHE A 30 -4.20 -7.02 8.33
N PHE A 31 -4.54 -5.74 8.09
CA PHE A 31 -3.53 -4.71 7.81
C PHE A 31 -2.59 -4.49 9.00
N GLU A 32 -3.10 -4.41 10.23
CA GLU A 32 -2.28 -4.26 11.42
C GLU A 32 -1.33 -5.44 11.61
N GLY A 33 -1.78 -6.66 11.28
CA GLY A 33 -0.92 -7.84 11.22
C GLY A 33 0.27 -7.66 10.25
N LEU A 34 0.07 -6.97 9.13
CA LEU A 34 1.15 -6.65 8.18
C LEU A 34 2.16 -5.64 8.72
N ARG A 35 2.05 -5.12 9.94
CA ARG A 35 3.12 -4.34 10.59
C ARG A 35 4.25 -5.21 11.12
N GLN A 36 3.98 -6.48 11.42
CA GLN A 36 5.00 -7.45 11.83
C GLN A 36 5.72 -8.04 10.60
N ALA A 37 7.06 -8.03 10.61
CA ALA A 37 7.88 -8.47 9.48
C ALA A 37 7.65 -9.94 9.12
N GLU A 38 7.38 -10.77 10.12
CA GLU A 38 7.09 -12.20 9.98
C GLU A 38 5.88 -12.44 9.08
N ASN A 39 4.87 -11.58 9.17
CA ASN A 39 3.64 -11.65 8.37
C ASN A 39 3.86 -11.18 6.93
N ARG A 40 5.04 -10.61 6.62
CA ARG A 40 5.41 -10.16 5.27
C ARG A 40 6.35 -11.12 4.52
N ARG A 41 6.74 -12.25 5.13
CA ARG A 41 7.71 -13.22 4.53
C ARG A 41 7.31 -13.77 3.16
N LYS A 42 6.01 -13.96 2.91
CA LYS A 42 5.48 -14.44 1.62
C LYS A 42 5.06 -13.25 0.76
N GLU A 43 6.04 -12.50 0.26
CA GLU A 43 5.82 -11.24 -0.46
C GLU A 43 4.76 -11.30 -1.58
N PRO A 44 4.70 -12.36 -2.43
CA PRO A 44 3.66 -12.42 -3.47
C PRO A 44 2.23 -12.45 -2.90
N TRP A 45 2.04 -13.04 -1.72
CA TRP A 45 0.74 -13.11 -1.05
C TRP A 45 0.38 -11.76 -0.44
N VAL A 46 1.35 -11.10 0.20
CA VAL A 46 1.21 -9.74 0.76
C VAL A 46 0.83 -8.75 -0.34
N LEU A 47 1.55 -8.74 -1.46
CA LEU A 47 1.28 -7.85 -2.58
C LEU A 47 -0.10 -8.10 -3.21
N THR A 48 -0.56 -9.36 -3.21
CA THR A 48 -1.91 -9.71 -3.67
C THR A 48 -2.96 -9.18 -2.70
N ALA A 49 -2.76 -9.34 -1.39
CA ALA A 49 -3.66 -8.85 -0.37
C ALA A 49 -3.73 -7.31 -0.35
N LEU A 50 -2.60 -6.61 -0.46
CA LEU A 50 -2.57 -5.14 -0.59
C LEU A 50 -3.35 -4.66 -1.80
N ARG A 51 -3.27 -5.37 -2.94
CA ARG A 51 -4.08 -5.03 -4.13
C ARG A 51 -5.57 -5.12 -3.85
N TYR A 52 -6.00 -6.10 -3.05
CA TYR A 52 -7.41 -6.25 -2.66
C TYR A 52 -7.84 -5.18 -1.65
N LEU A 53 -6.99 -4.92 -0.66
CA LEU A 53 -7.23 -3.89 0.35
C LEU A 53 -7.37 -2.51 -0.32
N HIS A 54 -6.44 -2.17 -1.21
CA HIS A 54 -6.39 -0.90 -1.94
C HIS A 54 -7.09 -0.96 -3.30
N HIS A 55 -8.06 -1.84 -3.49
CA HIS A 55 -8.85 -1.87 -4.72
C HIS A 55 -9.61 -0.54 -4.90
N PRO A 56 -9.78 0.01 -6.13
CA PRO A 56 -10.49 1.28 -6.34
C PRO A 56 -11.87 1.37 -5.69
N LEU A 57 -12.62 0.26 -5.66
CA LEU A 57 -13.94 0.19 -5.00
C LEU A 57 -13.89 0.32 -3.47
N ARG A 58 -12.71 0.19 -2.87
CA ARG A 58 -12.47 0.29 -1.42
C ARG A 58 -11.46 1.41 -1.09
N ALA A 59 -11.12 2.25 -2.07
CA ALA A 59 -10.07 3.25 -1.93
C ALA A 59 -10.35 4.23 -0.78
N GLN A 60 -11.61 4.63 -0.60
CA GLN A 60 -12.01 5.53 0.48
C GLN A 60 -11.73 4.93 1.86
N ASP A 61 -12.23 3.72 2.14
CA ASP A 61 -12.00 3.04 3.42
C ASP A 61 -10.51 2.75 3.66
N SER A 62 -9.77 2.45 2.59
CA SER A 62 -8.36 2.08 2.66
C SER A 62 -7.40 3.27 2.62
N GLU A 63 -7.92 4.50 2.57
CA GLU A 63 -7.10 5.71 2.60
C GLU A 63 -6.30 5.82 3.91
N GLN A 64 -6.91 5.38 5.03
CA GLN A 64 -6.28 5.33 6.36
C GLN A 64 -4.98 4.51 6.40
N TYR A 65 -4.82 3.55 5.48
CA TYR A 65 -3.65 2.66 5.44
C TYR A 65 -2.48 3.25 4.65
N ILE A 66 -2.65 4.38 3.94
CA ILE A 66 -1.60 4.98 3.13
C ILE A 66 -0.42 5.40 4.00
N LEU A 67 -0.65 6.22 5.03
CA LEU A 67 0.43 6.74 5.87
C LEU A 67 1.19 5.61 6.59
N PRO A 68 0.52 4.66 7.29
CA PRO A 68 1.23 3.53 7.91
C PRO A 68 2.02 2.70 6.89
N SER A 69 1.48 2.51 5.68
CA SER A 69 2.18 1.79 4.60
C SER A 69 3.45 2.51 4.15
N LEU A 70 3.44 3.84 4.06
CA LEU A 70 4.62 4.63 3.70
C LEU A 70 5.68 4.60 4.81
N GLN A 71 5.27 4.64 6.08
CA GLN A 71 6.17 4.57 7.23
C GLN A 71 6.95 3.25 7.30
N MET A 72 6.37 2.14 6.81
CA MET A 72 7.03 0.83 6.80
C MET A 72 8.07 0.66 5.68
N VAL A 73 8.15 1.56 4.69
CA VAL A 73 8.98 1.35 3.48
C VAL A 73 10.47 1.17 3.79
N ARG A 74 11.01 1.93 4.76
CA ARG A 74 12.43 1.82 5.18
C ARG A 74 12.73 0.45 5.80
N GLU A 75 11.86 -0.01 6.69
CA GLU A 75 12.01 -1.31 7.34
C GLU A 75 11.79 -2.46 6.33
N ILE A 76 10.81 -2.35 5.43
CA ILE A 76 10.54 -3.36 4.38
C ILE A 76 11.76 -3.56 3.48
N GLN A 77 12.55 -2.50 3.23
CA GLN A 77 13.79 -2.64 2.47
C GLN A 77 14.87 -3.41 3.21
N GLN A 78 14.86 -3.40 4.54
CA GLN A 78 15.84 -4.10 5.38
C GLN A 78 15.47 -5.57 5.56
N THR A 79 14.17 -5.89 5.58
CA THR A 79 13.66 -7.24 5.89
C THR A 79 13.18 -8.04 4.67
N GLY A 80 13.03 -7.40 3.51
CA GLY A 80 12.51 -8.02 2.28
C GLY A 80 13.46 -7.99 1.09
N GLY A 81 12.98 -8.55 -0.03
CA GLY A 81 13.66 -8.53 -1.31
C GLY A 81 13.81 -7.11 -1.87
N ILE A 82 14.83 -6.90 -2.70
CA ILE A 82 15.19 -5.58 -3.26
C ILE A 82 14.05 -4.89 -4.03
N PHE A 83 13.13 -5.69 -4.59
CA PHE A 83 11.96 -5.21 -5.34
C PHE A 83 10.73 -4.95 -4.46
N PHE A 84 10.69 -5.52 -3.26
CA PHE A 84 9.51 -5.50 -2.41
C PHE A 84 9.07 -4.08 -1.99
N PRO A 85 9.97 -3.16 -1.57
CA PRO A 85 9.56 -1.79 -1.23
C PRO A 85 8.85 -1.06 -2.37
N LYS A 86 9.29 -1.27 -3.62
CA LYS A 86 8.65 -0.66 -4.79
C LYS A 86 7.26 -1.24 -4.99
N ALA A 87 7.15 -2.57 -4.98
CA ALA A 87 5.88 -3.24 -5.19
C ALA A 87 4.87 -2.92 -4.07
N TRP A 88 5.32 -2.83 -2.82
CA TRP A 88 4.53 -2.45 -1.65
C TRP A 88 3.83 -1.09 -1.86
N VAL A 89 4.61 -0.04 -2.14
CA VAL A 89 4.06 1.31 -2.32
C VAL A 89 3.19 1.39 -3.58
N GLN A 90 3.58 0.71 -4.67
CA GLN A 90 2.76 0.65 -5.88
C GLN A 90 1.38 0.03 -5.63
N ARG A 91 1.29 -1.07 -4.88
CA ARG A 91 0.01 -1.69 -4.54
C ARG A 91 -0.81 -0.85 -3.56
N THR A 92 -0.14 -0.19 -2.62
CA THR A 92 -0.76 0.75 -1.69
C THR A 92 -1.44 1.91 -2.41
N LEU A 93 -0.78 2.52 -3.40
CA LEU A 93 -1.26 3.74 -4.05
C LEU A 93 -2.14 3.49 -5.30
N TYR A 94 -2.13 2.28 -5.85
CA TYR A 94 -2.74 1.97 -7.16
C TYR A 94 -4.21 2.36 -7.29
N GLY A 95 -5.03 2.04 -6.28
CA GLY A 95 -6.48 2.27 -6.34
C GLY A 95 -6.92 3.69 -5.99
N HIS A 96 -6.02 4.50 -5.45
CA HIS A 96 -6.36 5.83 -4.94
C HIS A 96 -6.39 6.88 -6.05
N ARG A 97 -7.19 7.92 -5.82
CA ARG A 97 -7.37 9.07 -6.72
C ARG A 97 -7.86 10.35 -6.02
N SER A 98 -7.98 10.35 -4.69
CA SER A 98 -8.49 11.48 -3.92
C SER A 98 -7.39 12.51 -3.66
N ALA A 99 -7.78 13.79 -3.55
CA ALA A 99 -6.87 14.83 -3.08
C ALA A 99 -6.32 14.54 -1.67
N ALA A 100 -7.13 13.93 -0.79
CA ALA A 100 -6.70 13.57 0.55
C ALA A 100 -5.57 12.53 0.55
N ALA A 101 -5.69 11.44 -0.21
CA ALA A 101 -4.59 10.48 -0.42
C ALA A 101 -3.33 11.16 -0.98
N ALA A 102 -3.48 12.06 -1.95
CA ALA A 102 -2.34 12.81 -2.50
C ALA A 102 -1.66 13.70 -1.44
N ARG A 103 -2.43 14.44 -0.62
CA ARG A 103 -1.88 15.23 0.49
C ARG A 103 -1.12 14.37 1.48
N THR A 104 -1.66 13.21 1.86
CA THR A 104 -0.97 12.29 2.77
C THR A 104 0.40 11.88 2.22
N VAL A 105 0.49 11.58 0.92
CA VAL A 105 1.76 11.20 0.28
C VAL A 105 2.73 12.39 0.20
N ILE A 106 2.26 13.56 -0.22
CA ILE A 106 3.07 14.79 -0.34
C ILE A 106 3.64 15.16 1.04
N HIS A 107 2.77 15.26 2.05
CA HIS A 107 3.15 15.58 3.41
C HIS A 107 4.17 14.57 3.96
N PHE A 108 3.97 13.27 3.72
CA PHE A 108 4.93 12.25 4.13
C PHE A 108 6.31 12.46 3.50
N ILE A 109 6.37 12.81 2.21
CA ILE A 109 7.62 13.03 1.48
C ILE A 109 8.35 14.29 1.95
N GLU A 110 7.62 15.37 2.23
CA GLU A 110 8.15 16.64 2.74
C GLU A 110 8.74 16.50 4.14
N HIS A 111 8.16 15.63 4.97
CA HIS A 111 8.59 15.38 6.35
C HIS A 111 9.52 14.16 6.48
N LEU A 112 10.06 13.64 5.37
CA LEU A 112 11.08 12.59 5.45
C LEU A 112 12.32 13.13 6.18
N PRO A 113 12.94 12.33 7.06
CA PRO A 113 14.15 12.75 7.75
C PRO A 113 15.30 12.95 6.75
N ALA A 114 16.24 13.82 7.07
CA ALA A 114 17.36 14.16 6.19
C ALA A 114 18.23 12.96 5.81
N ASP A 115 18.28 11.91 6.66
CA ASP A 115 19.01 10.67 6.42
C ASP A 115 18.22 9.62 5.60
N TYR A 116 17.00 9.94 5.16
CA TYR A 116 16.16 8.97 4.46
C TYR A 116 16.79 8.54 3.12
N PRO A 117 16.91 7.23 2.82
CA PRO A 117 17.60 6.76 1.63
C PRO A 117 17.00 7.34 0.33
N PRO A 118 17.79 8.08 -0.50
CA PRO A 118 17.25 8.74 -1.70
C PRO A 118 16.62 7.75 -2.69
N LYS A 119 17.18 6.55 -2.81
CA LYS A 119 16.61 5.48 -3.64
C LYS A 119 15.22 5.03 -3.17
N LEU A 120 14.95 5.03 -1.86
CA LEU A 120 13.63 4.72 -1.32
C LEU A 120 12.65 5.86 -1.52
N LYS A 121 13.07 7.11 -1.30
CA LYS A 121 12.26 8.30 -1.63
C LYS A 121 11.82 8.27 -3.10
N ASN A 122 12.74 7.95 -4.01
CA ASN A 122 12.45 7.83 -5.44
C ASN A 122 11.43 6.71 -5.76
N LYS A 123 11.46 5.57 -5.05
CA LYS A 123 10.44 4.51 -5.22
C LYS A 123 9.04 5.01 -4.81
N ILE A 124 8.95 5.81 -3.74
CA ILE A 124 7.69 6.41 -3.29
C ILE A 124 7.18 7.42 -4.32
N LEU A 125 8.03 8.34 -4.76
CA LEU A 125 7.70 9.34 -5.80
C LEU A 125 7.22 8.67 -7.09
N GLN A 126 7.92 7.64 -7.56
CA GLN A 126 7.53 6.88 -8.76
C GLN A 126 6.16 6.20 -8.61
N ALA A 127 5.85 5.65 -7.44
CA ALA A 127 4.55 5.04 -7.18
C ALA A 127 3.43 6.09 -7.05
N ALA A 128 3.76 7.28 -6.51
CA ALA A 128 2.84 8.39 -6.32
C ALA A 128 2.45 9.09 -7.62
N ASP A 129 3.31 9.08 -8.65
CA ASP A 129 3.07 9.77 -9.92
C ASP A 129 1.66 9.54 -10.49
N LEU A 130 1.20 8.29 -10.55
CA LEU A 130 -0.12 7.98 -11.10
C LEU A 130 -1.25 8.55 -10.23
N LEU A 131 -1.12 8.51 -8.91
CA LEU A 131 -2.09 9.12 -7.98
C LEU A 131 -2.15 10.64 -8.19
N LEU A 132 -0.99 11.31 -8.20
CA LEU A 132 -0.89 12.76 -8.38
C LEU A 132 -1.45 13.20 -9.73
N ARG A 133 -1.17 12.47 -10.81
CA ARG A 133 -1.73 12.73 -12.14
C ARG A 133 -3.25 12.56 -12.18
N LYS A 134 -3.80 11.52 -11.54
CA LYS A 134 -5.26 11.32 -11.44
C LYS A 134 -5.93 12.50 -10.75
N VAL A 135 -5.38 12.94 -9.61
CA VAL A 135 -5.89 14.11 -8.85
C VAL A 135 -5.84 15.36 -9.73
N ARG A 136 -4.71 15.58 -10.42
CA ARG A 136 -4.54 16.73 -11.33
C ARG A 136 -5.59 16.79 -12.44
N ILE A 137 -5.80 15.67 -13.13
CA ILE A 137 -6.75 15.58 -14.26
C ILE A 137 -8.20 15.70 -13.78
N SER A 138 -8.51 15.20 -12.58
CA SER A 138 -9.87 15.23 -12.03
C SER A 138 -10.33 16.61 -11.54
N GLY A 139 -9.51 17.66 -11.65
CA GLY A 139 -9.82 19.00 -11.14
C GLY A 139 -9.75 19.12 -9.61
N GLN A 140 -9.43 18.04 -8.89
CA GLN A 140 -9.21 18.03 -7.45
C GLN A 140 -7.84 18.61 -7.03
N TYR A 141 -7.06 19.13 -7.99
CA TYR A 141 -5.71 19.64 -7.78
C TYR A 141 -5.67 20.95 -6.99
N ASN A 142 -6.66 21.83 -7.17
CA ASN A 142 -6.70 23.15 -6.53
C ASN A 142 -6.82 23.11 -4.99
N ALA A 143 -6.85 21.90 -4.40
CA ALA A 143 -6.86 21.64 -2.96
C ALA A 143 -5.51 21.12 -2.41
N LEU A 144 -4.45 21.12 -3.24
CA LEU A 144 -3.07 20.81 -2.87
C LEU A 144 -2.25 22.12 -2.84
N PRO A 145 -1.37 22.34 -1.86
CA PRO A 145 -0.41 23.44 -1.94
C PRO A 145 0.51 23.22 -3.14
N ASP A 146 0.94 24.32 -3.77
CA ASP A 146 1.95 24.27 -4.83
C ASP A 146 3.23 23.63 -4.28
N ALA A 147 3.68 22.58 -4.97
CA ALA A 147 4.87 21.79 -4.63
C ALA A 147 6.18 22.50 -4.97
#